data_AF-A0A359G522-F1
#
_entry.id   AF-A0A359G522-F1
#
_cell.length_a   1.000
_cell.length_b   1.000
_cell.length_c   1.000
_cell.angle_alpha   90.00
_cell.angle_beta   90.00
_cell.angle_gamma   90.00
#
_symmetry.space_group_name_H-M   'P 1'
#
loop_
_entity.id
_entity.type
_entity.pdbx_description
1 polymer ?
#
loop_
_entity_poly.entity_id
_entity_poly.type
_entity_poly.pdbx_seq_one_letter_code
_entity_poly.pdbx_strand_id
1 'polypeptide(L)'
;MRRCAMLLAALTLLAGACSKRSGGKARMASDTDSVAYILGMNMGLTLQRMDSTLNVEALCAGIRDAYGGAARLTMEQARAYYLRYM
;
A
#
# COMPACT_ATOMS: atom_id res chain seq x y z
N MET A 1 -22.90 1.42 39.49
CA MET A 1 -23.18 0.81 38.17
C MET A 1 -22.87 1.73 36.98
N ARG A 2 -23.22 3.03 36.98
CA ARG A 2 -22.98 3.95 35.82
C ARG A 2 -21.50 4.27 35.52
N ARG A 3 -20.64 4.33 36.56
CA ARG A 3 -19.19 4.60 36.39
C ARG A 3 -18.42 3.42 35.79
N CYS A 4 -18.81 2.20 36.12
CA CYS A 4 -18.26 0.97 35.53
C CYS A 4 -18.62 0.86 34.04
N ALA A 5 -19.85 1.24 33.67
CA ALA A 5 -20.29 1.24 32.28
C ALA A 5 -19.49 2.23 31.40
N MET A 6 -19.13 3.41 31.92
CA MET A 6 -18.29 4.36 31.18
C MET A 6 -16.85 3.87 31.01
N LEU A 7 -16.28 3.22 32.02
CA LEU A 7 -14.93 2.64 31.95
C LEU A 7 -14.85 1.50 30.93
N LEU A 8 -15.89 0.67 30.84
CA LEU A 8 -16.00 -0.38 29.82
C LEU A 8 -16.13 0.19 28.40
N ALA A 9 -16.88 1.27 28.21
CA ALA A 9 -17.02 1.94 26.91
C ALA A 9 -15.70 2.60 26.44
N ALA A 10 -14.91 3.14 27.36
CA ALA A 10 -13.59 3.72 27.04
C ALA A 10 -12.57 2.66 26.62
N LEU A 11 -12.60 1.46 27.22
CA LEU A 11 -11.73 0.35 26.81
C LEU A 11 -12.09 -0.21 25.42
N THR A 12 -13.37 -0.20 25.03
CA THR A 12 -13.78 -0.65 23.69
C THR A 12 -13.34 0.28 22.57
N LEU A 13 -13.17 1.58 22.85
CA LEU A 13 -12.71 2.57 21.88
C LEU A 13 -11.19 2.47 21.58
N LEU A 14 -10.40 1.99 22.54
CA LEU A 14 -8.94 1.82 22.38
C LEU A 14 -8.57 0.53 21.63
N ALA A 15 -9.46 -0.47 21.56
CA ALA A 15 -9.23 -1.71 20.83
C ALA A 15 -9.41 -1.56 19.29
N GLY A 16 -10.08 -0.50 18.83
CA GLY A 16 -10.31 -0.24 17.41
C GLY A 16 -9.14 0.47 16.68
N ALA A 17 -8.13 0.96 17.41
CA ALA A 17 -7.05 1.77 16.84
C ALA A 17 -5.85 0.95 16.35
N CYS A 18 -5.84 -0.37 16.54
CA CYS A 18 -4.90 -1.25 15.85
C CYS A 18 -5.47 -1.68 14.49
N SER A 19 -5.64 -0.72 13.58
CA SER A 19 -5.63 -1.04 12.15
C SER A 19 -4.21 -1.50 11.79
N LYS A 20 -3.91 -2.76 12.13
CA LYS A 20 -2.84 -3.50 11.49
C LYS A 20 -3.14 -3.40 10.00
N ARG A 21 -2.42 -2.49 9.34
CA ARG A 21 -2.12 -2.52 7.91
C ARG A 21 -1.31 -3.81 7.71
N SER A 22 -2.02 -4.93 7.81
CA SER A 22 -1.51 -6.21 7.41
C SER A 22 -1.28 -6.03 5.93
N GLY A 23 -0.02 -5.91 5.53
CA GLY A 23 0.42 -6.28 4.19
C GLY A 23 0.01 -7.74 4.02
N GLY A 24 -1.27 -7.92 3.66
CA GLY A 24 -1.87 -9.22 3.48
C GLY A 24 -1.10 -9.86 2.34
N LYS A 25 -0.40 -10.95 2.64
CA LYS A 25 0.13 -11.81 1.59
C LYS A 25 -1.06 -12.19 0.73
N ALA A 26 -1.12 -11.65 -0.49
CA ALA A 26 -2.14 -12.05 -1.45
C ALA A 26 -2.01 -13.56 -1.62
N ARG A 27 -3.03 -14.31 -1.16
CA ARG A 27 -3.09 -15.75 -1.43
C ARG A 27 -3.34 -15.88 -2.93
N MET A 28 -2.49 -16.63 -3.60
CA MET A 28 -2.59 -16.93 -5.02
C MET A 28 -3.75 -17.93 -5.18
N ALA A 29 -4.96 -17.46 -5.49
CA ALA A 29 -6.14 -18.33 -5.57
C ALA A 29 -6.36 -18.88 -6.98
N SER A 30 -5.83 -18.20 -7.99
CA SER A 30 -5.97 -18.54 -9.41
C SER A 30 -4.66 -18.40 -10.20
N ASP A 31 -4.63 -18.98 -11.41
CA ASP A 31 -3.53 -18.79 -12.36
C ASP A 31 -3.36 -17.30 -12.71
N THR A 32 -4.46 -16.57 -12.80
CA THR A 32 -4.45 -15.12 -13.05
C THR A 32 -3.79 -14.35 -11.91
N ASP A 33 -4.05 -14.73 -10.66
CA ASP A 33 -3.36 -14.13 -9.51
C ASP A 33 -1.86 -14.40 -9.60
N SER A 34 -1.48 -15.64 -9.95
CA SER A 34 -0.08 -16.08 -10.11
C SER A 34 0.68 -15.24 -11.13
N VAL A 35 0.05 -14.94 -12.27
CA VAL A 35 0.62 -14.03 -13.28
C VAL A 35 0.81 -12.62 -12.71
N ALA A 36 -0.19 -12.06 -12.03
CA ALA A 36 -0.11 -10.73 -11.42
C ALA A 36 1.03 -10.64 -10.38
N TYR A 37 1.23 -11.70 -9.59
CA TYR A 37 2.33 -11.77 -8.63
C TYR A 37 3.68 -11.86 -9.31
N ILE A 38 3.84 -12.64 -10.38
CA ILE A 38 5.10 -12.73 -11.12
C ILE A 38 5.47 -11.36 -11.73
N LEU A 39 4.48 -10.62 -12.26
CA LEU A 39 4.68 -9.26 -12.75
C LEU A 39 5.19 -8.34 -11.63
N GLY A 40 4.52 -8.33 -10.48
CA GLY A 40 4.94 -7.54 -9.32
C GLY A 40 6.33 -7.95 -8.80
N MET A 41 6.63 -9.25 -8.77
CA MET A 41 7.91 -9.79 -8.33
C MET A 41 9.06 -9.36 -9.25
N ASN A 42 8.89 -9.44 -10.57
CA ASN A 42 9.91 -8.99 -11.53
C ASN A 42 10.19 -7.49 -11.43
N MET A 43 9.14 -6.68 -11.25
CA MET A 43 9.28 -5.25 -10.99
C MET A 43 10.07 -5.01 -9.70
N GLY A 44 9.71 -5.69 -8.61
CA GLY A 44 10.40 -5.58 -7.33
C GLY A 44 11.89 -5.96 -7.41
N LEU A 45 12.23 -7.06 -8.09
CA LEU A 45 13.61 -7.48 -8.31
C LEU A 45 14.40 -6.48 -9.15
N THR A 46 13.76 -5.85 -10.14
CA THR A 46 14.38 -4.79 -10.95
C THR A 46 14.69 -3.57 -10.09
N LEU A 47 13.73 -3.12 -9.28
CA LEU A 47 13.91 -1.98 -8.39
C LEU A 47 14.97 -2.25 -7.31
N GLN A 48 15.02 -3.48 -6.77
CA GLN A 48 16.04 -3.86 -5.79
C GLN A 48 17.45 -3.75 -6.36
N ARG A 49 17.64 -4.07 -7.65
CA ARG A 49 18.93 -3.95 -8.34
C ARG A 49 19.37 -2.50 -8.61
N MET A 50 18.45 -1.54 -8.50
CA MET A 50 18.73 -0.11 -8.67
C MET A 50 19.08 0.62 -7.36
N ASP A 51 19.39 -0.10 -6.28
CA ASP A 51 19.63 0.44 -4.92
C ASP A 51 18.46 1.31 -4.41
N SER A 52 17.25 0.75 -4.44
CA SER A 52 16.05 1.54 -4.20
C SER A 52 15.76 1.77 -2.72
N THR A 53 15.95 3.02 -2.30
CA THR A 53 15.32 3.61 -1.10
C THR A 53 13.83 3.93 -1.30
N LEU A 54 13.22 3.36 -2.33
CA LEU A 54 11.84 3.63 -2.73
C LEU A 54 10.87 3.15 -1.66
N ASN A 55 9.88 4.00 -1.37
CA ASN A 55 8.77 3.63 -0.51
C ASN A 55 7.82 2.68 -1.27
N VAL A 56 7.92 1.37 -0.99
CA VAL A 56 7.11 0.32 -1.62
C VAL A 56 5.61 0.54 -1.41
N GLU A 57 5.19 1.07 -0.26
CA GLU A 57 3.78 1.39 0.00
C GLU A 57 3.28 2.52 -0.92
N ALA A 58 4.12 3.53 -1.16
CA ALA A 58 3.80 4.61 -2.10
C ALA A 58 3.74 4.11 -3.55
N LEU A 59 4.67 3.21 -3.93
CA LEU A 59 4.65 2.55 -5.24
C LEU A 59 3.37 1.73 -5.45
N CYS A 60 3.00 0.88 -4.49
CA CYS A 60 1.78 0.09 -4.55
C CYS A 60 0.51 0.95 -4.59
N ALA A 61 0.49 2.07 -3.84
CA ALA A 61 -0.58 3.05 -3.93
C ALA A 61 -0.65 3.69 -5.32
N GLY A 62 0.48 4.07 -5.92
CA GLY A 62 0.55 4.61 -7.27
C GLY A 62 0.00 3.65 -8.33
N ILE A 63 0.36 2.36 -8.26
CA ILE A 63 -0.18 1.33 -9.17
C ILE A 63 -1.71 1.20 -9.01
N ARG A 64 -2.20 1.14 -7.77
CA ARG A 64 -3.63 1.03 -7.47
C ARG A 64 -4.41 2.25 -7.97
N ASP A 65 -3.91 3.45 -7.68
CA ASP A 65 -4.55 4.71 -8.04
C ASP A 65 -4.58 4.87 -9.57
N ALA A 66 -3.50 4.49 -10.27
CA ALA A 66 -3.47 4.51 -11.74
C ALA A 66 -4.49 3.53 -12.37
N TYR A 67 -4.56 2.29 -11.88
CA TYR A 67 -5.57 1.31 -12.33
C TYR A 67 -7.00 1.78 -12.07
N GLY A 68 -7.23 2.49 -10.97
CA GLY A 68 -8.52 3.06 -10.60
C GLY A 68 -8.85 4.42 -11.25
N GLY A 69 -7.95 5.00 -12.05
CA GLY A 69 -8.13 6.34 -12.62
C GLY A 69 -8.09 7.48 -11.60
N ALA A 70 -7.53 7.23 -10.41
CA ALA A 70 -7.46 8.16 -9.28
C ALA A 70 -6.02 8.62 -8.97
N ALA A 71 -5.15 8.63 -9.99
CA ALA A 71 -3.75 9.03 -9.84
C ALA A 71 -3.63 10.44 -9.23
N ARG A 72 -2.80 10.56 -8.19
CA ARG A 72 -2.65 11.80 -7.41
C ARG A 72 -1.76 12.83 -8.07
N LEU A 73 -0.97 12.42 -9.06
CA LEU A 73 -0.08 13.29 -9.83
C LEU A 73 -0.56 13.35 -11.27
N THR A 74 -0.53 14.54 -11.85
CA THR A 74 -0.67 14.69 -13.30
C THR A 74 0.56 14.13 -14.03
N MET A 75 0.43 13.83 -15.32
CA MET A 75 1.57 13.36 -16.12
C MET A 75 2.71 14.39 -16.17
N GLU A 76 2.40 15.68 -16.19
CA GLU A 76 3.41 16.74 -16.09
C GLU A 76 4.15 16.72 -14.75
N GLN A 77 3.42 16.61 -13.64
CA GLN A 77 4.02 16.53 -12.30
C GLN A 77 4.92 15.31 -12.19
N ALA A 78 4.45 14.14 -12.64
CA ALA A 78 5.23 12.91 -12.65
C ALA A 78 6.53 13.06 -13.47
N ARG A 79 6.45 13.70 -14.65
CA ARG A 79 7.63 13.99 -15.49
C ARG A 79 8.63 14.92 -14.79
N ALA A 80 8.16 15.96 -14.12
CA ALA A 80 9.01 16.89 -13.39
C ALA A 80 9.77 16.19 -12.25
N TYR A 81 9.11 15.27 -11.51
CA TYR A 81 9.78 14.45 -10.52
C TYR A 81 10.81 13.49 -11.14
N TYR A 82 10.46 12.81 -12.23
CA TYR A 82 11.36 11.88 -12.91
C TYR A 82 12.67 12.57 -13.31
N LEU A 83 12.60 13.71 -14.02
CA LEU A 83 13.78 14.45 -14.49
C LEU A 83 14.65 15.00 -13.35
N ARG A 84 14.13 15.10 -12.13
CA ARG A 84 14.86 15.64 -10.98
C ARG A 84 15.58 14.56 -10.18
N TYR A 85 15.06 13.34 -10.15
CA TYR A 85 15.48 12.31 -9.20
C TYR A 85 15.98 11.02 -9.86
N MET A 86 15.78 10.86 -11.17
CA MET A 86 16.27 9.74 -11.99
C MET A 86 17.20 10.28 -13.07
#